data_AF-A0A949V2R4-F1
#
_entry.id   AF-A0A949V2R4-F1
#
_cell.length_a   1.000
_cell.length_b   1.000
_cell.length_c   1.000
_cell.angle_alpha   90.00
_cell.angle_beta   90.00
_cell.angle_gamma   90.00
#
_symmetry.space_group_name_H-M   'P 1'
#
loop_
_entity.id
_entity.type
_entity.pdbx_description
1 polymer ?
#
loop_
_entity_poly.entity_id
_entity_poly.type
_entity_poly.pdbx_seq_one_letter_code
_entity_poly.pdbx_strand_id
1 'polypeptide(L)'
;IDEKPSYRRSSSGSSLFFFTPQPEKTFNRGRTDYFVNDRKVDIGAFESPKFVGEAIGKVTRLGRDSFDVTSKAPLHNGDGLSYFDSEQDLVGLRINRAEKSGVGYRLFPTLSNGKLPSDLLLGSAIFRNRDQEFERLLEKKSAERYIPVSIRLEESTDGFALHMTDAEGISVLTPPHLRQGTRPKQRTSDEHPARPSGQTGGHGLHGQNDRHRTL
;
A
#
# COMPACT_ATOMS: atom_id res chain seq x y z
N ILE A 1 -20.88 12.11 -2.95
CA ILE A 1 -22.24 11.85 -2.41
C ILE A 1 -22.62 12.93 -1.41
N ASP A 2 -21.67 13.38 -0.59
CA ASP A 2 -21.88 14.46 0.38
C ASP A 2 -22.30 15.80 -0.25
N GLU A 3 -22.01 16.01 -1.54
CA GLU A 3 -22.41 17.21 -2.30
C GLU A 3 -23.69 17.04 -3.15
N LYS A 4 -24.36 15.88 -3.11
CA LYS A 4 -25.60 15.65 -3.87
C LYS A 4 -26.70 15.02 -3.00
N PRO A 5 -27.62 15.82 -2.43
CA PRO A 5 -28.59 15.37 -1.43
C PRO A 5 -29.60 14.31 -1.92
N SER A 6 -29.77 14.15 -3.23
CA SER A 6 -30.63 13.10 -3.82
C SER A 6 -30.03 11.69 -3.79
N TYR A 7 -28.76 11.54 -3.39
CA TYR A 7 -28.07 10.25 -3.36
C TYR A 7 -27.68 9.88 -1.94
N ARG A 8 -28.02 8.67 -1.50
CA ARG A 8 -27.49 8.06 -0.28
C ARG A 8 -26.54 6.92 -0.62
N ARG A 9 -25.61 6.61 0.29
CA ARG A 9 -24.77 5.42 0.17
C ARG A 9 -25.65 4.17 0.29
N SER A 10 -25.39 3.19 -0.57
CA SER A 10 -26.07 1.87 -0.50
C SER A 10 -25.47 0.96 0.56
N SER A 11 -24.28 1.28 1.08
CA SER A 11 -23.56 0.50 2.08
C SER A 11 -23.37 1.28 3.38
N SER A 12 -23.49 0.58 4.50
CA SER A 12 -23.28 1.11 5.86
C SER A 12 -21.80 1.45 6.14
N GLY A 13 -21.55 2.20 7.21
CA GLY A 13 -20.18 2.45 7.69
C GLY A 13 -19.40 3.48 6.87
N SER A 14 -18.10 3.63 7.11
CA SER A 14 -17.21 4.57 6.44
C SER A 14 -15.94 3.87 5.98
N SER A 15 -15.48 4.17 4.77
CA SER A 15 -14.26 3.61 4.20
C SER A 15 -13.11 4.62 4.30
N LEU A 16 -11.99 4.18 4.88
CA LEU A 16 -10.72 4.91 4.87
C LEU A 16 -9.81 4.24 3.83
N PHE A 17 -9.33 5.01 2.86
CA PHE A 17 -8.40 4.53 1.85
C PHE A 17 -6.97 4.93 2.23
N PHE A 18 -6.03 4.01 2.04
CA PHE A 18 -4.60 4.24 2.26
C PHE A 18 -3.85 4.56 0.96
N PHE A 19 -4.61 4.84 -0.11
CA PHE A 19 -4.13 5.28 -1.41
C PHE A 19 -5.11 6.29 -1.99
N THR A 20 -4.67 7.07 -2.98
CA THR A 20 -5.57 7.92 -3.76
C THR A 20 -6.12 7.11 -4.93
N PRO A 21 -7.45 6.89 -5.03
CA PRO A 21 -8.03 6.19 -6.17
C PRO A 21 -7.72 6.92 -7.48
N GLN A 22 -7.15 6.19 -8.43
CA GLN A 22 -6.80 6.66 -9.77
C GLN A 22 -7.41 5.70 -10.81
N PRO A 23 -8.74 5.73 -11.02
CA PRO A 23 -9.43 4.79 -11.92
C PRO A 23 -8.81 4.73 -13.32
N GLU A 24 -8.31 5.85 -13.82
CA GLU A 24 -7.60 5.98 -15.10
C GLU A 24 -6.37 5.07 -15.23
N LYS A 25 -5.73 4.70 -14.12
CA LYS A 25 -4.55 3.82 -14.09
C LYS A 25 -4.87 2.33 -14.08
N THR A 26 -6.09 1.94 -13.73
CA THR A 26 -6.46 0.53 -13.48
C THR A 26 -7.61 0.03 -14.36
N PHE A 27 -8.40 0.92 -14.95
CA PHE A 27 -9.56 0.57 -15.75
C PHE A 27 -9.31 0.81 -17.25
N ASN A 28 -8.58 -0.09 -17.89
CA ASN A 28 -8.58 -0.18 -19.35
C ASN A 28 -8.60 -1.64 -19.82
N ARG A 29 -9.80 -2.24 -19.76
CA ARG A 29 -10.17 -3.44 -20.55
C ARG A 29 -11.07 -3.06 -21.72
N GLY A 30 -10.75 -1.95 -22.39
CA GLY A 30 -11.64 -1.30 -23.33
C GLY A 30 -12.85 -0.71 -22.62
N ARG A 31 -13.23 0.52 -22.95
CA ARG A 31 -14.54 1.04 -22.56
C ARG A 31 -15.58 0.30 -23.41
N THR A 32 -15.97 -0.90 -22.99
CA THR A 32 -17.20 -1.50 -23.50
C THR A 32 -18.34 -0.88 -22.70
N ASP A 33 -19.13 -0.09 -23.40
CA ASP A 33 -20.47 0.40 -23.05
C ASP A 33 -21.51 -0.74 -22.97
N TYR A 34 -21.05 -1.95 -22.65
CA TYR A 34 -21.88 -3.12 -22.44
C TYR A 34 -22.94 -2.79 -21.37
N PHE A 35 -24.17 -2.59 -21.83
CA PHE A 35 -25.41 -2.39 -21.07
C PHE A 35 -25.67 -1.02 -20.40
N VAL A 36 -24.99 0.06 -20.77
CA VAL A 36 -25.31 1.40 -20.21
C VAL A 36 -26.31 2.19 -21.08
N ASN A 37 -26.49 1.85 -22.36
CA ASN A 37 -27.55 2.38 -23.22
C ASN A 37 -28.06 1.31 -24.20
N ASP A 38 -29.22 1.55 -24.82
CA ASP A 38 -29.83 0.67 -25.83
C ASP A 38 -28.82 0.16 -26.89
N ARG A 39 -29.03 -1.09 -27.33
CA ARG A 39 -28.18 -1.81 -28.28
C ARG A 39 -27.98 -0.99 -29.57
N LYS A 40 -26.83 -0.31 -29.70
CA LYS A 40 -26.37 0.24 -30.97
C LYS A 40 -25.62 -0.83 -31.75
N VAL A 41 -25.88 -0.91 -33.05
CA VAL A 41 -25.40 -1.97 -33.98
C VAL A 41 -23.91 -1.84 -34.32
N ASP A 42 -23.20 -0.87 -33.75
CA ASP A 42 -21.79 -0.56 -34.07
C ASP A 42 -20.83 -0.88 -32.91
N ILE A 43 -20.97 -2.08 -32.34
CA ILE A 43 -20.05 -2.62 -31.31
C ILE A 43 -18.88 -3.30 -32.04
N GLY A 44 -18.13 -2.50 -32.78
CA GLY A 44 -16.91 -2.91 -33.46
C GLY A 44 -15.75 -2.04 -33.01
N ALA A 45 -15.10 -2.40 -31.90
CA ALA A 45 -13.76 -1.91 -31.60
C ALA A 45 -12.78 -2.63 -32.55
N PHE A 46 -12.75 -2.18 -33.81
CA PHE A 46 -12.01 -2.84 -34.90
C PHE A 46 -10.50 -2.58 -34.87
N GLU A 47 -10.03 -1.73 -33.96
CA GLU A 47 -8.62 -1.63 -33.60
C GLU A 47 -8.46 -2.20 -32.20
N SER A 48 -7.69 -3.29 -32.09
CA SER A 48 -7.45 -3.99 -30.83
C SER A 48 -7.07 -2.99 -29.73
N PRO A 49 -7.79 -2.92 -28.58
CA PRO A 49 -7.73 -1.82 -27.63
C PRO A 49 -6.48 -1.93 -26.74
N LYS A 50 -5.30 -1.94 -27.36
CA LYS A 50 -4.03 -1.97 -26.64
C LYS A 50 -4.02 -0.73 -25.73
N PHE A 51 -4.00 -0.94 -24.42
CA PHE A 51 -4.00 0.16 -23.45
C PHE A 51 -2.71 0.96 -23.60
N VAL A 52 -2.84 2.15 -24.20
CA VAL A 52 -1.72 3.05 -24.48
C VAL A 52 -1.07 3.53 -23.18
N GLY A 53 -1.86 3.78 -22.14
CA GLY A 53 -1.37 4.30 -20.86
C GLY A 53 -1.51 5.81 -20.69
N GLU A 54 -1.09 6.31 -19.52
CA GLU A 54 -1.05 7.74 -19.19
C GLU A 54 0.11 8.42 -19.93
N ALA A 55 -0.12 9.59 -20.54
CA ALA A 55 0.95 10.35 -21.20
C ALA A 55 1.98 10.86 -20.18
N ILE A 56 3.24 10.47 -20.34
CA ILE A 56 4.34 10.81 -19.43
C ILE A 56 5.14 12.00 -19.97
N GLY A 57 5.51 11.95 -21.25
CA GLY A 57 6.28 13.00 -21.90
C GLY A 57 6.95 12.52 -23.18
N LYS A 58 8.08 13.13 -23.55
CA LYS A 58 8.78 12.84 -24.81
C LYS A 58 10.24 12.47 -24.60
N VAL A 59 10.77 11.62 -25.48
CA VAL A 59 12.20 11.30 -25.52
C VAL A 59 13.01 12.55 -25.87
N THR A 60 14.01 12.86 -25.06
CA THR A 60 14.90 14.04 -25.20
C THR A 60 16.34 13.68 -25.51
N ARG A 61 16.74 12.44 -25.26
CA ARG A 61 18.06 11.92 -25.62
C ARG A 61 18.01 10.41 -25.77
N LEU A 62 18.73 9.89 -26.74
CA LEU A 62 18.99 8.47 -26.92
C LEU A 62 20.45 8.18 -26.61
N GLY A 63 20.68 7.15 -25.80
CA GLY A 63 21.98 6.54 -25.54
C GLY A 63 22.06 5.15 -26.17
N ARG A 64 23.06 4.37 -25.77
CA ARG A 64 23.25 3.00 -26.28
C ARG A 64 22.22 2.02 -25.69
N ASP A 65 22.00 2.12 -24.38
CA ASP A 65 21.22 1.21 -23.55
C ASP A 65 20.14 1.93 -22.71
N SER A 66 20.03 3.25 -22.88
CA SER A 66 19.23 4.13 -22.07
C SER A 66 18.74 5.32 -22.86
N PHE A 67 17.61 5.90 -22.45
CA PHE A 67 17.06 7.11 -23.05
C PHE A 67 16.58 8.05 -21.96
N ASP A 68 16.58 9.35 -22.26
CA ASP A 68 16.06 10.36 -21.34
C ASP A 68 14.67 10.81 -21.80
N VAL A 69 13.76 10.99 -20.86
CA VAL A 69 12.37 11.42 -21.11
C VAL A 69 12.05 12.63 -20.22
N THR A 70 11.32 13.61 -20.76
CA THR A 70 10.67 14.62 -19.89
C THR A 70 9.57 13.94 -19.09
N SER A 71 9.40 14.26 -17.81
CA SER A 71 8.24 13.77 -17.07
C SER A 71 7.89 14.71 -15.94
N LYS A 72 6.59 15.00 -15.79
CA LYS A 72 6.05 15.65 -14.58
C LYS A 72 5.68 14.62 -13.52
N ALA A 73 5.36 13.40 -13.93
CA ALA A 73 5.02 12.30 -13.03
C ALA A 73 6.28 11.55 -12.57
N PRO A 74 6.33 11.06 -11.32
CA PRO A 74 7.45 10.27 -10.83
C PRO A 74 7.48 8.90 -11.53
N LEU A 75 8.62 8.52 -12.11
CA LEU A 75 8.86 7.22 -12.75
C LEU A 75 9.69 6.31 -11.83
N HIS A 76 9.36 5.02 -11.83
CA HIS A 76 9.94 4.04 -10.91
C HIS A 76 10.52 2.82 -11.61
N ASN A 77 11.43 2.14 -10.91
CA ASN A 77 11.90 0.83 -11.33
C ASN A 77 10.72 -0.15 -11.41
N GLY A 78 10.63 -0.89 -12.51
CA GLY A 78 9.57 -1.84 -12.79
C GLY A 78 8.36 -1.26 -13.52
N ASP A 79 8.30 0.06 -13.74
CA ASP A 79 7.25 0.68 -14.55
C ASP A 79 7.22 0.07 -15.97
N GLY A 80 6.01 -0.09 -16.50
CA GLY A 80 5.76 -0.41 -17.90
C GLY A 80 5.45 0.87 -18.65
N LEU A 81 6.24 1.12 -19.69
CA LEU A 81 6.05 2.23 -20.60
C LEU A 81 5.71 1.72 -22.00
N SER A 82 5.23 2.62 -22.83
CA SER A 82 4.86 2.34 -24.21
C SER A 82 5.07 3.56 -25.10
N TYR A 83 5.26 3.32 -26.39
CA TYR A 83 5.32 4.32 -27.43
C TYR A 83 4.76 3.75 -28.74
N PHE A 84 4.48 4.62 -29.70
CA PHE A 84 4.09 4.21 -31.05
C PHE A 84 5.30 4.21 -31.97
N ASP A 85 5.50 3.12 -32.70
CA ASP A 85 6.53 3.03 -33.73
C ASP A 85 6.11 3.76 -35.02
N SER A 86 6.92 3.62 -36.07
CA SER A 86 6.64 4.24 -37.38
C SER A 86 5.39 3.70 -38.07
N GLU A 87 4.96 2.48 -37.74
CA GLU A 87 3.77 1.82 -38.30
C GLU A 87 2.51 2.11 -37.46
N GLN A 88 2.61 2.98 -36.45
CA GLN A 88 1.57 3.26 -35.46
C GLN A 88 1.22 2.06 -34.58
N ASP A 89 2.15 1.11 -34.45
CA ASP A 89 2.00 -0.02 -33.55
C ASP A 89 2.49 0.33 -32.15
N LEU A 90 1.72 -0.08 -31.14
CA LEU A 90 2.09 0.17 -29.74
C LEU A 90 3.17 -0.82 -29.29
N VAL A 91 4.36 -0.29 -29.00
CA VAL A 91 5.51 -1.02 -28.49
C VAL A 91 5.64 -0.82 -26.99
N GLY A 92 5.84 -1.90 -26.23
CA GLY A 92 6.02 -1.88 -24.78
C GLY A 92 7.48 -1.91 -24.35
N LEU A 93 7.81 -1.16 -23.30
CA LEU A 93 9.13 -1.08 -22.68
C LEU A 93 9.00 -1.31 -21.17
N ARG A 94 9.60 -2.40 -20.66
CA ARG A 94 9.75 -2.59 -19.21
C ARG A 94 10.97 -1.83 -18.72
N ILE A 95 10.80 -0.94 -17.76
CA ILE A 95 11.91 -0.17 -17.17
C ILE A 95 12.54 -0.94 -16.02
N ASN A 96 13.82 -1.27 -16.13
CA ASN A 96 14.58 -1.91 -15.07
C ASN A 96 15.13 -0.89 -14.08
N ARG A 97 15.59 0.26 -14.58
CA ARG A 97 16.12 1.35 -13.76
C ARG A 97 15.63 2.71 -14.25
N ALA A 98 15.12 3.52 -13.33
CA ALA A 98 14.72 4.90 -13.56
C ALA A 98 15.56 5.81 -12.65
N GLU A 99 16.32 6.72 -13.26
CA GLU A 99 17.19 7.67 -12.58
C GLU A 99 16.70 9.09 -12.86
N LYS A 100 16.60 9.93 -11.83
CA LYS A 100 16.20 11.32 -12.01
C LYS A 100 17.31 12.07 -12.77
N SER A 101 16.94 12.78 -13.83
CA SER A 101 17.88 13.49 -14.71
C SER A 101 17.24 14.79 -15.20
N GLY A 102 17.74 15.93 -14.70
CA GLY A 102 17.19 17.25 -15.01
C GLY A 102 15.70 17.37 -14.69
N VAL A 103 14.90 17.78 -15.69
CA VAL A 103 13.44 17.93 -15.60
C VAL A 103 12.66 16.62 -15.86
N GLY A 104 13.34 15.48 -15.85
CA GLY A 104 12.73 14.19 -16.14
C GLY A 104 13.58 13.03 -15.63
N TYR A 105 13.67 11.97 -16.44
CA TYR A 105 14.30 10.72 -16.04
C TYR A 105 15.17 10.16 -17.16
N ARG A 106 16.28 9.55 -16.77
CA ARG A 106 17.03 8.59 -17.58
C ARG A 106 16.50 7.19 -17.28
N LEU A 107 16.13 6.47 -18.32
CA LEU A 107 15.48 5.17 -18.22
C LEU A 107 16.33 4.10 -18.90
N PHE A 108 16.44 2.96 -18.22
CA PHE A 108 17.13 1.76 -18.70
C PHE A 108 16.09 0.65 -18.85
N PRO A 109 15.59 0.40 -20.07
CA PRO A 109 14.61 -0.65 -20.31
C PRO A 109 15.26 -2.04 -20.39
N THR A 110 14.43 -3.08 -20.39
CA THR A 110 14.85 -4.42 -20.83
C THR A 110 15.18 -4.38 -22.33
N LEU A 111 16.38 -4.84 -22.68
CA LEU A 111 16.89 -4.81 -24.05
C LEU A 111 16.91 -6.21 -24.65
N SER A 112 16.30 -6.40 -25.82
CA SER A 112 16.26 -7.71 -26.49
C SER A 112 17.61 -8.11 -27.10
N ASN A 113 18.41 -7.14 -27.54
CA ASN A 113 19.70 -7.35 -28.22
C ASN A 113 20.82 -6.44 -27.66
N GLY A 114 20.69 -6.01 -26.39
CA GLY A 114 21.64 -5.11 -25.74
C GLY A 114 21.65 -3.67 -26.30
N LYS A 115 20.65 -3.30 -27.10
CA LYS A 115 20.44 -1.94 -27.62
C LYS A 115 18.98 -1.54 -27.44
N LEU A 116 18.74 -0.23 -27.43
CA LEU A 116 17.38 0.31 -27.55
C LEU A 116 16.73 -0.14 -28.87
N PRO A 117 15.40 -0.26 -28.91
CA PRO A 117 14.67 -0.47 -30.16
C PRO A 117 15.03 0.62 -31.18
N SER A 118 15.27 0.23 -32.43
CA SER A 118 15.72 1.15 -33.50
C SER A 118 14.65 2.15 -33.93
N ASP A 119 13.39 1.81 -33.67
CA ASP A 119 12.17 2.58 -33.89
C ASP A 119 11.85 3.55 -32.75
N LEU A 120 12.58 3.50 -31.62
CA LEU A 120 12.47 4.50 -30.57
C LEU A 120 13.26 5.76 -30.95
N LEU A 121 12.55 6.80 -31.37
CA LEU A 121 13.16 8.02 -31.89
C LEU A 121 13.17 9.17 -30.87
N LEU A 122 14.07 10.13 -31.11
CA LEU A 122 14.04 11.42 -30.40
C LEU A 122 12.68 12.10 -30.61
N GLY A 123 12.08 12.60 -29.54
CA GLY A 123 10.76 13.23 -29.57
C GLY A 123 9.57 12.27 -29.49
N SER A 124 9.79 10.95 -29.51
CA SER A 124 8.72 9.95 -29.36
C SER A 124 7.92 10.19 -28.10
N ALA A 125 6.60 10.15 -28.21
CA ALA A 125 5.70 10.25 -27.08
C ALA A 125 5.77 8.95 -26.26
N ILE A 126 6.00 9.09 -24.97
CA ILE A 126 6.08 8.00 -24.01
C ILE A 126 4.85 8.02 -23.12
N PHE A 127 4.26 6.86 -22.94
CA PHE A 127 3.11 6.60 -22.10
C PHE A 127 3.46 5.58 -21.01
N ARG A 128 2.74 5.59 -19.89
CA ARG A 128 2.85 4.60 -18.81
C ARG A 128 1.62 3.72 -18.82
N ASN A 129 1.79 2.46 -19.20
CA ASN A 129 0.73 1.46 -19.19
C ASN A 129 0.75 0.57 -17.93
N ARG A 130 1.82 0.65 -17.12
CA ARG A 130 1.92 -0.01 -15.81
C ARG A 130 2.67 0.86 -14.81
N ASP A 131 1.98 1.25 -13.74
CA ASP A 131 2.54 2.02 -12.62
C ASP A 131 2.90 1.07 -11.47
N GLN A 132 4.20 0.74 -11.35
CA GLN A 132 4.67 -0.29 -10.42
C GLN A 132 4.53 0.14 -8.95
N GLU A 133 4.61 1.44 -8.68
CA GLU A 133 4.40 1.94 -7.31
C GLU A 133 2.93 1.87 -6.92
N PHE A 134 2.04 2.27 -7.81
CA PHE A 134 0.60 2.18 -7.58
C PHE A 134 0.15 0.73 -7.35
N GLU A 135 0.63 -0.23 -8.16
CA GLU A 135 0.35 -1.65 -7.95
C GLU A 135 0.83 -2.14 -6.57
N ARG A 136 2.04 -1.76 -6.17
CA ARG A 136 2.62 -2.14 -4.87
C ARG A 136 1.83 -1.57 -3.68
N LEU A 137 1.23 -0.39 -3.84
CA LEU A 137 0.34 0.18 -2.83
C LEU A 137 -0.94 -0.66 -2.69
N LEU A 138 -1.46 -1.19 -3.80
CA LEU A 138 -2.65 -2.04 -3.82
C LEU A 138 -2.42 -3.47 -3.30
N GLU A 139 -1.19 -3.98 -3.38
CA GLU A 139 -0.81 -5.28 -2.81
C GLU A 139 -0.86 -5.31 -1.28
N LYS A 140 -0.80 -4.13 -0.65
CA LYS A 140 -0.92 -3.98 0.81
C LYS A 140 -2.37 -3.75 1.20
N LYS A 141 -2.62 -3.68 2.52
CA LYS A 141 -3.91 -3.20 3.04
C LYS A 141 -4.16 -1.81 2.45
N SER A 142 -5.11 -1.72 1.51
CA SER A 142 -5.36 -0.52 0.71
C SER A 142 -6.56 0.27 1.21
N ALA A 143 -7.44 -0.36 2.00
CA ALA A 143 -8.55 0.29 2.65
C ALA A 143 -8.98 -0.43 3.94
N GLU A 144 -9.65 0.32 4.82
CA GLU A 144 -10.42 -0.19 5.94
C GLU A 144 -11.85 0.31 5.85
N ARG A 145 -12.80 -0.51 6.29
CA ARG A 145 -14.19 -0.10 6.44
C ARG A 145 -14.59 -0.26 7.91
N TYR A 146 -15.09 0.82 8.49
CA TYR A 146 -15.58 0.88 9.85
C TYR A 146 -17.10 0.97 9.83
N ILE A 147 -17.80 0.20 10.67
CA ILE A 147 -19.23 0.37 10.91
C ILE A 147 -19.35 0.87 12.35
N PRO A 148 -19.82 2.12 12.57
CA PRO A 148 -19.98 2.62 13.92
C PRO A 148 -21.09 1.83 14.63
N VAL A 149 -20.80 1.45 15.87
CA VAL A 149 -21.73 0.75 16.76
C VAL A 149 -21.82 1.50 18.09
N SER A 150 -23.04 1.68 18.56
CA SER A 150 -23.34 2.12 19.92
C SER A 150 -23.45 0.91 20.82
N ILE A 151 -22.76 0.94 21.96
CA ILE A 151 -22.76 -0.17 22.92
C ILE A 151 -23.27 0.37 24.25
N ARG A 152 -24.27 -0.30 24.84
CA ARG A 152 -24.80 -0.02 26.15
C ARG A 152 -24.73 -1.29 27.01
N LEU A 153 -24.10 -1.18 28.17
CA LEU A 153 -24.11 -2.22 29.18
C LEU A 153 -25.28 -1.97 30.13
N GLU A 154 -26.15 -2.96 30.30
CA GLU A 154 -27.30 -2.90 31.20
C GLU A 154 -27.13 -3.95 32.30
N GLU A 155 -27.43 -3.54 33.53
CA GLU A 155 -27.35 -4.40 34.71
C GLU A 155 -28.75 -4.81 35.13
N SER A 156 -28.92 -6.11 35.42
CA SER A 156 -30.17 -6.71 35.88
C SER A 156 -29.93 -7.60 37.10
N THR A 157 -31.01 -8.15 37.66
CA THR A 157 -30.94 -9.17 38.72
C THR A 157 -30.22 -10.43 38.26
N ASP A 158 -30.31 -10.75 36.96
CA ASP A 158 -29.77 -11.98 36.38
C ASP A 158 -28.33 -11.80 35.88
N GLY A 159 -27.76 -10.58 36.01
CA GLY A 159 -26.40 -10.25 35.61
C GLY A 159 -26.33 -9.07 34.64
N PHE A 160 -25.32 -9.06 33.78
CA PHE A 160 -25.08 -7.98 32.81
C PHE A 160 -25.49 -8.39 31.40
N ALA A 161 -26.18 -7.52 30.69
CA ALA A 161 -26.53 -7.68 29.29
C ALA A 161 -25.89 -6.57 28.45
N LEU A 162 -25.44 -6.91 27.25
CA LEU A 162 -24.86 -5.96 26.30
C LEU A 162 -25.88 -5.69 25.19
N HIS A 163 -26.26 -4.43 25.03
CA HIS A 163 -27.06 -3.96 23.91
C HIS A 163 -26.14 -3.26 22.91
N MET A 164 -26.09 -3.77 21.68
CA MET A 164 -25.31 -3.20 20.59
C MET A 164 -26.25 -2.74 19.49
N THR A 165 -26.04 -1.56 18.92
CA THR A 165 -26.84 -1.00 17.83
C THR A 165 -25.93 -0.35 16.80
N ASP A 166 -26.07 -0.69 15.52
CA ASP A 166 -25.30 -0.06 14.45
C ASP A 166 -25.91 1.28 13.98
N ALA A 167 -25.25 1.96 13.04
CA ALA A 167 -25.74 3.23 12.48
C ALA A 167 -27.00 3.11 11.61
N GLU A 168 -27.45 1.90 11.26
CA GLU A 168 -28.72 1.68 10.55
C GLU A 168 -29.86 1.35 11.52
N GLY A 169 -29.58 1.30 12.83
CA GLY A 169 -30.56 0.98 13.87
C GLY A 169 -30.77 -0.53 14.05
N ILE A 170 -29.89 -1.37 13.48
CA ILE A 170 -29.93 -2.81 13.70
C ILE A 170 -29.34 -3.11 15.07
N SER A 171 -30.12 -3.77 15.93
CA SER A 171 -29.75 -4.00 17.32
C SER A 171 -29.69 -5.48 17.69
N VAL A 172 -28.78 -5.82 18.61
CA VAL A 172 -28.68 -7.13 19.24
C VAL A 172 -28.50 -6.97 20.76
N LEU A 173 -29.14 -7.87 21.51
CA LEU A 173 -29.01 -7.97 22.96
C LEU A 173 -28.41 -9.33 23.31
N THR A 174 -27.34 -9.35 24.09
CA THR A 174 -26.79 -10.62 24.62
C THR A 174 -27.64 -11.11 25.79
N PRO A 175 -27.78 -12.43 25.98
CA PRO A 175 -28.33 -12.97 27.23
C PRO A 175 -27.57 -12.44 28.46
N PRO A 176 -28.23 -12.27 29.61
CA PRO A 176 -27.56 -11.85 30.84
C PRO A 176 -26.42 -12.80 31.21
N HIS A 177 -25.24 -12.25 31.50
CA HIS A 177 -24.11 -12.99 32.04
C HIS A 177 -24.04 -12.81 33.56
N LEU A 178 -24.05 -13.94 34.29
CA LEU A 178 -24.03 -13.96 35.75
C LEU A 178 -22.85 -13.16 36.32
N ARG A 179 -23.08 -12.51 37.46
CA ARG A 179 -22.03 -11.83 38.22
C ARG A 179 -21.00 -12.86 38.69
N GLN A 180 -19.86 -12.96 38.02
CA GLN A 180 -18.70 -13.63 38.60
C GLN A 180 -18.11 -12.67 39.63
N GLY A 181 -18.02 -13.10 40.89
CA GLY A 181 -17.43 -12.32 41.97
C GLY A 181 -16.04 -11.81 41.56
N THR A 182 -15.76 -10.54 41.85
CA THR A 182 -14.42 -9.96 41.67
C THR A 182 -13.39 -10.86 42.35
N ARG A 183 -12.49 -11.47 41.58
CA ARG A 183 -11.33 -12.15 42.15
C ARG A 183 -10.57 -11.13 43.00
N PRO A 184 -10.26 -11.42 44.28
CA PRO A 184 -9.49 -10.50 45.09
C PRO A 184 -8.15 -10.24 44.40
N LYS A 185 -7.79 -8.97 44.21
CA LYS A 185 -6.44 -8.56 43.79
C LYS A 185 -5.44 -9.22 44.75
N GLN A 186 -4.63 -10.15 44.25
CA GLN A 186 -3.41 -10.54 44.96
C GLN A 186 -2.57 -9.27 45.12
N ARG A 187 -2.45 -8.80 46.36
CA ARG A 187 -1.47 -7.79 46.76
C ARG A 187 -0.10 -8.43 46.54
N THR A 188 0.60 -8.04 45.48
CA THR A 188 2.03 -8.33 45.36
C THR A 188 2.73 -7.45 46.40
N SER A 189 3.13 -8.06 47.51
CA SER A 189 4.09 -7.48 48.42
C SER A 189 5.46 -7.51 47.73
N ASP A 190 5.80 -6.45 47.01
CA ASP A 190 7.19 -6.18 46.62
C ASP A 190 7.94 -5.74 47.88
N GLU A 191 8.27 -6.71 48.72
CA GLU A 191 9.24 -6.56 49.79
C GLU A 191 10.62 -6.62 49.15
N HIS A 192 11.18 -5.44 48.82
CA HIS A 192 12.59 -5.30 48.47
C HIS A 192 13.43 -5.72 49.70
N PRO A 193 14.24 -6.79 49.66
CA PRO A 193 15.18 -7.02 50.73
C PRO A 193 16.30 -5.97 50.63
N ALA A 194 16.33 -5.09 51.63
CA ALA A 194 17.43 -4.17 51.88
C ALA A 194 18.74 -4.96 51.99
N ARG A 195 19.76 -4.55 51.22
CA ARG A 195 21.13 -5.07 51.36
C ARG A 195 21.72 -4.55 52.67
N PRO A 196 22.26 -5.40 53.56
CA PRO A 196 23.01 -4.90 54.70
C PRO A 196 24.45 -4.53 54.27
N SER A 197 24.81 -3.30 54.60
CA SER A 197 26.19 -2.80 54.66
C SER A 197 26.90 -3.39 55.89
N GLY A 198 28.11 -3.91 55.70
CA GLY A 198 28.99 -4.35 56.81
C GLY A 198 30.44 -4.48 56.38
N GLN A 199 31.27 -3.54 56.85
CA GLN A 199 32.73 -3.50 56.69
C GLN A 199 33.45 -4.32 57.79
N THR A 200 34.72 -4.63 57.51
CA THR A 200 35.88 -4.88 58.41
C THR A 200 36.15 -6.27 59.00
N GLY A 201 37.44 -6.66 58.91
CA GLY A 201 38.13 -7.55 59.87
C GLY A 201 38.76 -8.81 59.27
N GLY A 202 40.08 -8.81 59.02
CA GLY A 202 40.81 -9.95 58.43
C GLY A 202 41.50 -10.89 59.42
N HIS A 203 42.14 -11.95 58.91
CA HIS A 203 43.50 -12.46 59.27
C HIS A 203 43.78 -13.84 58.65
N GLY A 204 45.04 -14.06 58.21
CA GLY A 204 45.75 -15.35 58.20
C GLY A 204 45.60 -16.21 56.93
N LEU A 205 46.52 -16.28 55.95
CA LEU A 205 47.94 -16.74 55.91
C LEU A 205 48.07 -18.06 55.11
N HIS A 206 49.19 -18.16 54.37
CA HIS A 206 49.74 -19.30 53.60
C HIS A 206 49.07 -19.64 52.26
N GLY A 207 49.76 -19.68 51.13
CA GLY A 207 51.18 -19.47 50.85
C GLY A 207 51.50 -19.90 49.40
N GLN A 208 52.57 -19.31 48.84
CA GLN A 208 53.43 -19.85 47.77
C GLN A 208 52.78 -20.14 46.40
N ASN A 209 53.40 -19.93 45.24
CA ASN A 209 54.61 -19.27 44.79
C ASN A 209 54.57 -19.38 43.25
N ASP A 210 55.16 -18.41 42.54
CA ASP A 210 55.74 -18.56 41.18
C ASP A 210 54.78 -18.92 40.00
N ARG A 211 54.90 -18.40 38.77
CA ARG A 211 55.79 -17.45 38.10
C ARG A 211 55.28 -17.31 36.65
N HIS A 212 55.58 -16.15 36.05
CA HIS A 212 55.77 -15.90 34.62
C HIS A 212 54.55 -15.95 33.67
N ARG A 213 54.51 -15.27 32.52
CA ARG A 213 55.05 -14.02 31.94
C ARG A 213 54.64 -14.12 30.46
N THR A 214 54.07 -13.06 29.87
CA THR A 214 54.03 -12.79 28.40
C THR A 214 53.22 -13.80 27.55
N LEU A 215 52.42 -13.44 26.54
CA LEU A 215 52.18 -12.23 25.74
C LEU A 215 50.67 -12.13 25.47
#